data_AF-A0A7X2NLB5-F1
#
_entry.id   AF-A0A7X2NLB5-F1
#
_cell.length_a   1.000
_cell.length_b   1.000
_cell.length_c   1.000
_cell.angle_alpha   90.00
_cell.angle_beta   90.00
_cell.angle_gamma   90.00
#
_symmetry.space_group_name_H-M   'P 1'
#
loop_
_entity.id
_entity.type
_entity.pdbx_description
1 polymer ?
#
loop_
_entity_poly.entity_id
_entity_poly.type
_entity_poly.pdbx_seq_one_letter_code
_entity_poly.pdbx_strand_id
1 'polypeptide(L)' 'MNTLPKDPVILLSYVNTQLRDNYSSLEEMCRALDMDKSSIIVILSGIGYKYEPAQNRFC' A
#
# COMPACT_ATOMS: atom_id res chain seq x y z
N MET A 1 -0.44 6.08 -16.10
CA MET A 1 -1.61 5.55 -15.37
C MET A 1 -1.23 4.18 -14.83
N ASN A 2 -0.68 4.11 -13.62
CA ASN A 2 -0.52 2.82 -12.94
C ASN A 2 -1.90 2.41 -12.44
N THR A 3 -2.50 1.43 -13.09
CA THR A 3 -3.79 0.88 -12.70
C THR A 3 -3.61 0.08 -11.42
N LEU A 4 -3.90 0.70 -10.28
CA LEU A 4 -3.98 -0.04 -9.03
C LEU A 4 -4.98 -1.19 -9.18
N PRO A 5 -4.67 -2.38 -8.63
CA PRO A 5 -5.65 -3.46 -8.55
C PRO A 5 -6.94 -2.93 -7.90
N LYS A 6 -8.07 -3.10 -8.59
CA LYS A 6 -9.38 -2.65 -8.08
C LYS A 6 -9.89 -3.52 -6.94
N ASP A 7 -9.39 -4.74 -6.84
CA ASP A 7 -9.70 -5.65 -5.74
C ASP A 7 -8.86 -5.27 -4.51
N PRO A 8 -9.48 -4.89 -3.38
CA PRO A 8 -8.77 -4.49 -2.16
C PRO A 8 -7.84 -5.57 -1.60
N VAL A 9 -8.17 -6.86 -1.77
CA VAL A 9 -7.34 -7.98 -1.28
C VAL A 9 -6.10 -8.15 -2.17
N ILE A 10 -6.25 -7.97 -3.48
CA ILE A 10 -5.08 -7.96 -4.39
C ILE A 10 -4.20 -6.73 -4.11
N LEU A 11 -4.82 -5.56 -3.89
CA LEU A 11 -4.10 -4.33 -3.54
C LEU A 11 -3.27 -4.52 -2.26
N LEU A 12 -3.85 -5.15 -1.24
CA LEU A 12 -3.15 -5.47 0.01
C LEU A 12 -1.86 -6.27 -0.24
N SER A 13 -1.98 -7.38 -0.99
CA SER A 13 -0.84 -8.25 -1.30
C SER A 13 0.23 -7.52 -2.10
N TYR A 14 -0.19 -6.74 -3.11
CA TYR A 14 0.70 -5.92 -3.92
C TYR A 14 1.47 -4.91 -3.06
N VAL A 15 0.76 -4.10 -2.26
CA VAL A 15 1.36 -3.06 -1.42
C VAL A 15 2.31 -3.69 -0.40
N ASN A 16 1.91 -4.76 0.28
CA ASN A 16 2.79 -5.43 1.25
C ASN A 16 4.03 -6.07 0.59
N THR A 17 3.91 -6.56 -0.64
CA THR A 17 5.06 -7.07 -1.39
C THR A 17 6.02 -5.95 -1.76
N GLN A 18 5.51 -4.81 -2.24
CA GLN A 18 6.32 -3.64 -2.55
C GLN A 18 7.03 -3.08 -1.32
N LEU A 19 6.33 -2.97 -0.18
CA LEU A 19 6.93 -2.49 1.07
C LEU A 19 7.97 -3.46 1.63
N ARG A 20 7.81 -4.77 1.42
CA ARG A 20 8.80 -5.74 1.89
C ARG A 20 10.06 -5.75 1.02
N ASP A 21 9.89 -5.75 -0.29
CA ASP A 21 10.96 -6.09 -1.22
C ASP A 21 11.63 -4.86 -1.86
N ASN A 22 10.93 -3.73 -1.93
CA ASN A 22 11.34 -2.59 -2.77
C ASN A 22 11.43 -1.23 -2.08
N TYR A 23 10.76 -1.00 -0.94
CA TYR A 23 10.67 0.34 -0.33
C TYR A 23 10.73 0.31 1.20
N SER A 24 11.37 1.31 1.80
CA SER A 24 11.52 1.41 3.27
C SER A 24 10.30 1.99 3.99
N SER A 25 9.35 2.56 3.24
CA SER A 25 8.11 3.15 3.77
C SER A 25 7.03 3.25 2.71
N LEU A 26 5.78 3.38 3.15
CA LEU A 26 4.65 3.70 2.27
C LEU A 26 4.82 5.04 1.54
N GLU A 27 5.41 6.04 2.18
CA GLU A 27 5.72 7.33 1.56
C GLU A 27 6.69 7.19 0.39
N GLU A 28 7.77 6.42 0.57
CA GLU A 28 8.77 6.17 -0.47
C GLU A 28 8.16 5.41 -1.65
N MET A 29 7.41 4.35 -1.36
CA MET A 29 6.67 3.59 -2.38
C MET A 29 5.74 4.50 -3.18
N CYS A 30 4.93 5.31 -2.50
CA CYS A 30 3.96 6.20 -3.14
C CYS A 30 4.67 7.25 -4.02
N ARG A 31 5.79 7.81 -3.56
CA ARG A 31 6.57 8.76 -4.35
C ARG A 31 7.21 8.11 -5.57
N ALA A 32 7.77 6.91 -5.43
CA ALA A 32 8.45 6.19 -6.52
C ALA A 32 7.48 5.69 -7.59
N LEU A 33 6.27 5.28 -7.19
CA LEU A 33 5.25 4.74 -8.10
C LEU A 33 4.23 5.77 -8.57
N ASP A 34 4.37 7.03 -8.15
CA ASP A 34 3.43 8.13 -8.40
C ASP A 34 1.98 7.75 -7.99
N MET A 35 1.86 7.29 -6.74
CA MET A 35 0.61 6.80 -6.15
C MET A 35 0.15 7.69 -5.00
N ASP A 36 -1.17 7.85 -4.84
CA ASP A 36 -1.74 8.54 -3.70
C ASP A 36 -1.83 7.63 -2.46
N LYS A 37 -1.02 7.98 -1.45
CA LYS A 37 -1.01 7.31 -0.14
C LYS A 37 -2.40 7.28 0.50
N SER A 38 -3.16 8.38 0.42
CA SER A 38 -4.46 8.50 1.08
C SER A 38 -5.46 7.50 0.51
N SER A 39 -5.50 7.38 -0.83
CA SER A 39 -6.34 6.41 -1.52
C SER A 39 -6.07 4.97 -1.09
N ILE A 40 -4.79 4.56 -0.97
CA ILE A 40 -4.41 3.21 -0.53
C ILE A 40 -4.91 2.94 0.90
N ILE A 41 -4.69 3.91 1.80
CA ILE A 41 -5.11 3.77 3.20
C ILE A 41 -6.64 3.66 3.27
N VAL A 42 -7.39 4.49 2.54
CA VAL A 42 -8.85 4.43 2.52
C VAL A 42 -9.35 3.07 2.02
N ILE A 43 -8.82 2.56 0.91
CA ILE A 43 -9.24 1.27 0.35
C ILE A 43 -8.94 0.13 1.32
N LEU A 44 -7.71 0.07 1.86
CA LEU A 44 -7.29 -1.02 2.73
C LEU A 44 -7.92 -0.94 4.13
N SER A 45 -8.19 0.27 4.65
CA SER A 45 -8.96 0.43 5.88
C SER A 45 -10.43 0.02 5.71
N GLY A 46 -10.99 0.16 4.51
CA GLY A 46 -12.34 -0.30 4.18
C GLY A 46 -12.52 -1.83 4.29
N ILE A 47 -11.43 -2.59 4.20
CA ILE A 47 -11.40 -4.05 4.45
C ILE A 47 -10.72 -4.41 5.78
N GLY A 48 -10.50 -3.43 6.67
CA GLY A 48 -10.03 -3.66 8.05
C GLY A 48 -8.51 -3.62 8.27
N TYR A 49 -7.72 -3.33 7.25
CA TYR A 49 -6.25 -3.26 7.35
C TYR A 49 -5.76 -1.84 7.64
N LYS A 50 -4.73 -1.73 8.49
CA LYS A 50 -4.08 -0.46 8.81
C LYS A 50 -2.60 -0.53 8.51
N TYR A 51 -2.05 0.57 8.02
CA TYR A 51 -0.61 0.68 7.84
C TYR A 51 0.08 0.77 9.20
N GLU A 52 1.01 -0.15 9.46
CA GLU A 52 1.88 -0.20 10.64
C GLU A 52 3.31 0.20 10.23
N PRO A 53 3.73 1.46 10.50
CA PRO A 53 5.04 1.95 10.13
C PRO A 53 6.20 1.16 10.76
N ALA A 54 6.02 0.63 11.97
CA ALA A 54 7.07 -0.15 12.65
C ALA A 54 7.36 -1.48 11.95
N GLN A 55 6.38 -2.04 11.25
CA GLN A 55 6.49 -3.29 10.49
C GLN A 55 6.57 -3.07 8.97
N ASN A 56 6.47 -1.82 8.53
CA ASN A 56 6.40 -1.41 7.13
C ASN A 56 5.39 -2.27 6.31
N ARG A 57 4.18 -2.46 6.83
CA ARG A 57 3.14 -3.26 6.17
C ARG A 57 1.74 -2.87 6.60
N PHE A 58 0.75 -3.34 5.86
CA PHE A 58 -0.65 -3.32 6.26
C PHE A 58 -1.00 -4.60 7.01
N CYS A 59 -1.53 -4.47 8.23
CA CYS A 59 -1.98 -5.57 9.08
C CYS A 59 -3.26 -5.22 9.86
#